data_AF-A0A949PCL2-F1
#
_entry.id   AF-A0A949PCL2-F1
#
_cell.length_a   1.000
_cell.length_b   1.000
_cell.length_c   1.000
_cell.angle_alpha   90.00
_cell.angle_beta   90.00
_cell.angle_gamma   90.00
#
_symmetry.space_group_name_H-M   'P 1'
#
loop_
_entity.id
_entity.type
_entity.pdbx_description
1 polymer ?
#
loop_
_entity_poly.entity_id
_entity_poly.type
_entity_poly.pdbx_seq_one_letter_code
_entity_poly.pdbx_strand_id
1 'polypeptide(L)'
;MKNLSFLIILLCVFSCTKQSDNPFSETIKVSLREVGHQLLLNNLDSTSVVKPIIEVDENKFQISFESNLTIHPDSLVKIIKTSLIKASLPQHYLVEVLQCKDMEVAYSYKVMDNVDKDILPCGGRNLKEDCYTVTVRFTNLPIKEEQNYSMPIIIVSILFLSLIHI
;
A
#
# COMPACT_ATOMS: atom_id res chain seq x y z
N MET A 1 8.13 48.04 -8.11
CA MET A 1 9.12 46.93 -8.09
C MET A 1 9.08 46.10 -6.80
N LYS A 2 8.94 46.70 -5.60
CA LYS A 2 8.86 45.95 -4.32
C LYS A 2 7.69 44.95 -4.24
N ASN A 3 6.51 45.32 -4.75
CA ASN A 3 5.31 44.46 -4.69
C ASN A 3 5.40 43.21 -5.60
N LEU A 4 6.18 43.29 -6.69
CA LEU A 4 6.38 42.16 -7.61
C LEU A 4 7.35 41.11 -7.03
N SER A 5 8.40 41.57 -6.33
CA SER A 5 9.32 40.69 -5.61
C SER A 5 8.63 39.90 -4.50
N PHE A 6 7.69 40.54 -3.79
CA PHE A 6 6.93 39.92 -2.70
C PHE A 6 5.94 38.85 -3.20
N LEU A 7 5.33 39.06 -4.37
CA LEU A 7 4.42 38.09 -4.99
C LEU A 7 5.15 36.80 -5.41
N ILE A 8 6.39 36.92 -5.86
CA ILE A 8 7.24 35.79 -6.24
C ILE A 8 7.63 34.96 -5.00
N ILE A 9 7.92 35.61 -3.87
CA ILE A 9 8.21 34.92 -2.60
C ILE A 9 6.98 34.15 -2.09
N LEU A 10 5.78 34.73 -2.24
CA LEU A 10 4.52 34.06 -1.85
C LEU A 10 4.23 32.84 -2.74
N LEU A 11 4.47 32.92 -4.05
CA LEU A 11 4.32 31.77 -4.96
C LEU A 11 5.33 30.64 -4.66
N CYS A 12 6.57 30.98 -4.28
CA CYS A 12 7.59 29.99 -3.94
C CYS A 12 7.26 29.19 -2.66
N VAL A 13 6.57 29.77 -1.68
CA VAL A 13 6.18 29.03 -0.45
C VAL A 13 5.02 28.05 -0.68
N PHE A 14 4.20 28.24 -1.73
CA PHE A 14 3.14 27.30 -2.10
C PHE A 14 3.64 26.05 -2.84
N SER A 15 4.77 26.12 -3.56
CA SER A 15 5.27 25.00 -4.38
C SER A 15 6.04 23.94 -3.61
N CYS A 16 6.22 24.07 -2.29
CA CYS A 16 6.95 23.08 -1.49
C CYS A 16 5.99 22.08 -0.82
N THR A 17 5.24 21.32 -1.62
CA THR A 17 4.58 20.11 -1.13
C THR A 17 5.65 19.03 -1.01
N LYS A 18 6.17 18.81 0.21
CA LYS A 18 7.01 17.64 0.47
C LYS A 18 6.18 16.38 0.24
N GLN A 19 6.60 15.54 -0.70
CA GLN A 19 6.18 14.14 -0.74
C GLN A 19 6.54 13.56 0.62
N SER A 20 5.55 13.26 1.45
CA SER A 20 5.83 12.62 2.74
C SER A 20 6.32 11.21 2.45
N ASP A 21 7.61 10.96 2.59
CA ASP A 21 8.15 9.60 2.66
C ASP A 21 7.43 8.91 3.82
N ASN A 22 6.59 7.94 3.49
CA ASN A 22 5.83 7.20 4.49
C ASN A 22 6.60 5.91 4.81
N PRO A 23 7.42 5.86 5.87
CA PRO A 23 8.22 4.68 6.23
C PRO A 23 7.35 3.42 6.42
N PHE A 24 6.05 3.61 6.68
CA PHE A 24 5.07 2.53 6.72
C PHE A 24 4.83 1.88 5.35
N SER A 25 4.69 2.67 4.27
CA SER A 25 4.51 2.15 2.89
C SER A 25 5.76 1.39 2.43
N GLU A 26 6.96 1.88 2.78
CA GLU A 26 8.22 1.19 2.45
C GLU A 26 8.31 -0.18 3.13
N THR A 27 7.97 -0.25 4.42
CA THR A 27 7.96 -1.51 5.19
C THR A 27 6.97 -2.51 4.61
N ILE A 28 5.78 -2.05 4.20
CA ILE A 28 4.80 -2.88 3.48
C ILE A 28 5.40 -3.43 2.19
N LYS A 29 6.03 -2.59 1.36
CA LYS A 29 6.62 -3.02 0.09
C LYS A 29 7.71 -4.08 0.30
N VAL A 30 8.53 -3.96 1.35
CA VAL A 30 9.53 -4.99 1.70
C VAL A 30 8.85 -6.29 2.13
N SER A 31 7.86 -6.23 3.02
CA SER A 31 7.12 -7.40 3.50
C SER A 31 6.37 -8.12 2.36
N LEU A 32 5.74 -7.39 1.46
CA LEU A 32 5.02 -7.97 0.32
C LEU A 32 5.96 -8.49 -0.77
N ARG A 33 7.17 -7.92 -0.90
CA ARG A 33 8.20 -8.51 -1.76
C ARG A 33 8.66 -9.87 -1.22
N GLU A 34 8.81 -10.01 0.09
CA GLU A 34 9.07 -11.31 0.73
C GLU A 34 7.93 -12.30 0.49
N VAL A 35 6.66 -11.86 0.55
CA VAL A 35 5.52 -12.71 0.17
C VAL A 35 5.67 -13.24 -1.26
N GLY A 36 5.94 -12.35 -2.21
CA GLY A 36 6.15 -12.75 -3.60
C GLY A 36 7.29 -13.76 -3.76
N HIS A 37 8.40 -13.54 -3.04
CA HIS A 37 9.55 -14.44 -3.06
C HIS A 37 9.18 -15.85 -2.56
N GLN A 38 8.50 -15.94 -1.41
CA GLN A 38 8.08 -17.23 -0.85
C GLN A 38 7.03 -17.94 -1.72
N LEU A 39 6.16 -17.20 -2.41
CA LEU A 39 5.22 -17.78 -3.37
C LEU A 39 5.93 -18.42 -4.57
N LEU A 40 6.96 -17.77 -5.11
CA LEU A 40 7.79 -18.34 -6.18
C LEU A 40 8.57 -19.58 -5.70
N LEU A 41 9.20 -19.50 -4.51
CA LEU A 41 9.92 -20.65 -3.94
C LEU A 41 9.01 -21.87 -3.70
N ASN A 42 7.78 -21.65 -3.24
CA ASN A 42 6.79 -22.73 -3.10
C ASN A 42 6.36 -23.34 -4.44
N ASN A 43 6.54 -22.62 -5.54
CA ASN A 43 6.37 -23.12 -6.91
C ASN A 43 7.69 -23.69 -7.48
N LEU A 44 8.71 -23.92 -6.64
CA LEU A 44 10.04 -24.38 -7.04
C LEU A 44 10.76 -23.44 -8.02
N ASP A 45 10.39 -22.15 -8.01
CA ASP A 45 10.97 -21.12 -8.83
C ASP A 45 11.85 -20.20 -7.98
N SER A 46 13.17 -20.33 -8.14
CA SER A 46 14.17 -19.53 -7.44
C SER A 46 14.78 -18.42 -8.29
N THR A 47 14.34 -18.29 -9.55
CA THR A 47 14.97 -17.41 -10.54
C THR A 47 14.09 -16.27 -10.99
N SER A 48 12.77 -16.48 -11.06
CA SER A 48 11.85 -15.45 -11.55
C SER A 48 11.79 -14.26 -10.61
N VAL A 49 11.57 -13.09 -11.20
CA VAL A 49 11.56 -11.84 -10.45
C VAL A 49 10.15 -11.55 -9.91
N VAL A 50 10.10 -11.16 -8.63
CA VAL A 50 8.97 -10.41 -8.08
C VAL A 50 9.04 -9.00 -8.63
N LYS A 51 8.08 -8.63 -9.49
CA LYS A 51 8.01 -7.29 -10.07
C LYS A 51 7.86 -6.22 -8.97
N PRO A 52 8.13 -4.93 -9.27
CA PRO A 52 7.98 -3.86 -8.28
C PRO A 52 6.62 -3.91 -7.58
N ILE A 53 6.61 -3.77 -6.25
CA ILE A 53 5.37 -3.69 -5.47
C ILE A 53 4.72 -2.34 -5.74
N ILE A 54 3.52 -2.36 -6.30
CA ILE A 54 2.78 -1.16 -6.67
C ILE A 54 1.80 -0.82 -5.54
N GLU A 55 1.79 0.44 -5.11
CA GLU A 55 0.72 0.98 -4.26
C GLU A 55 -0.37 1.50 -5.20
N VAL A 56 -1.48 0.77 -5.27
CA VAL A 56 -2.58 1.03 -6.23
C VAL A 56 -3.68 1.92 -5.64
N ASP A 57 -3.71 2.07 -4.31
CA ASP A 57 -4.63 2.90 -3.55
C ASP A 57 -4.00 3.21 -2.18
N GLU A 58 -4.59 4.15 -1.44
CA GLU A 58 -4.24 4.37 -0.04
C GLU A 58 -4.51 3.07 0.74
N ASN A 59 -3.44 2.33 1.03
CA ASN A 59 -3.43 1.07 1.77
C ASN A 59 -3.73 -0.19 0.96
N LYS A 60 -3.79 -0.12 -0.38
CA LYS A 60 -3.85 -1.29 -1.26
C LYS A 60 -2.55 -1.42 -2.06
N PHE A 61 -1.95 -2.59 -1.98
CA PHE A 61 -0.69 -2.91 -2.62
C PHE A 61 -0.84 -4.12 -3.52
N GLN A 62 -0.07 -4.18 -4.59
CA GLN A 62 -0.11 -5.24 -5.58
C GLN A 62 1.26 -5.91 -5.72
N ILE A 63 1.26 -7.23 -5.69
CA ILE A 63 2.36 -8.13 -6.01
C ILE A 63 2.10 -8.67 -7.42
N SER A 64 3.14 -8.71 -8.24
CA SER A 64 3.08 -9.26 -9.58
C SER A 64 4.36 -10.03 -9.88
N PHE A 65 4.25 -11.01 -10.77
CA PHE A 65 5.31 -11.97 -11.05
C PHE A 65 5.77 -11.86 -12.50
N GLU A 66 7.01 -12.24 -12.75
CA GLU A 66 7.54 -12.42 -14.10
C GLU A 66 6.98 -13.69 -14.76
N SER A 67 6.94 -14.80 -14.02
CA SER A 67 6.41 -16.10 -14.43
C SER A 67 4.97 -16.32 -13.99
N ASN A 68 4.28 -17.23 -14.67
CA ASN A 68 3.02 -17.80 -14.19
C ASN A 68 3.29 -18.69 -12.97
N LEU A 69 2.30 -18.85 -12.11
CA LEU A 69 2.43 -19.67 -10.91
C LEU A 69 1.10 -20.31 -10.50
N THR A 70 1.20 -21.42 -9.76
CA THR A 70 0.06 -22.04 -9.08
C THR A 70 -0.14 -21.37 -7.71
N ILE A 71 -1.37 -20.96 -7.40
CA ILE A 71 -1.70 -20.39 -6.08
C ILE A 71 -2.38 -21.46 -5.23
N HIS A 72 -1.74 -21.79 -4.11
CA HIS A 72 -2.29 -22.64 -3.07
C HIS A 72 -2.88 -21.74 -1.97
N PRO A 73 -4.22 -21.67 -1.79
CA PRO A 73 -4.85 -20.76 -0.83
C PRO A 73 -4.28 -20.86 0.59
N ASP A 74 -4.05 -22.08 1.09
CA ASP A 74 -3.54 -22.30 2.46
C ASP A 74 -2.11 -21.75 2.64
N SER A 75 -1.26 -21.98 1.64
CA SER A 75 0.11 -21.45 1.62
C SER A 75 0.11 -19.93 1.49
N LEU A 76 -0.75 -19.36 0.64
CA LEU A 76 -0.88 -17.91 0.47
C LEU A 76 -1.24 -17.22 1.79
N VAL A 77 -2.26 -17.74 2.48
CA VAL A 77 -2.69 -17.23 3.80
C VAL A 77 -1.53 -17.27 4.79
N LYS A 78 -0.84 -18.42 4.89
CA LYS A 78 0.27 -18.61 5.83
C LYS A 78 1.45 -17.68 5.52
N ILE A 79 1.85 -17.55 4.26
CA ILE A 79 2.96 -16.70 3.81
C ILE A 79 2.67 -15.24 4.12
N ILE A 80 1.49 -14.73 3.72
CA ILE A 80 1.13 -13.34 3.96
C ILE A 80 1.11 -13.04 5.46
N LYS A 81 0.40 -13.86 6.25
CA LYS A 81 0.33 -13.67 7.71
C LYS A 81 1.72 -13.65 8.35
N THR A 82 2.58 -14.59 7.98
CA THR A 82 3.94 -14.71 8.53
C THR A 82 4.79 -13.49 8.18
N SER A 83 4.75 -13.05 6.91
CA SER A 83 5.53 -11.89 6.45
C SER A 83 5.08 -10.60 7.13
N LEU A 84 3.76 -10.40 7.27
CA LEU A 84 3.21 -9.21 7.93
C LEU A 84 3.56 -9.19 9.42
N ILE A 85 3.47 -10.32 10.13
CA ILE A 85 3.88 -10.42 11.55
C ILE A 85 5.36 -10.10 11.71
N LYS A 86 6.22 -10.66 10.84
CA LYS A 86 7.67 -10.43 10.85
C LYS A 86 8.02 -8.95 10.65
N ALA A 87 7.21 -8.23 9.88
CA ALA A 87 7.38 -6.80 9.61
C ALA A 87 6.63 -5.89 10.60
N SER A 88 6.02 -6.44 11.66
CA SER A 88 5.20 -5.70 12.63
C SER A 88 4.06 -4.91 11.96
N LEU A 89 3.47 -5.47 10.90
CA LEU A 89 2.37 -4.84 10.14
C LEU A 89 1.00 -5.28 10.66
N PRO A 90 -0.06 -4.45 10.44
CA PRO A 90 -1.41 -4.74 10.90
C PRO A 90 -1.95 -6.07 10.38
N GLN A 91 -2.67 -6.80 11.25
CA GLN A 91 -3.25 -8.11 10.94
C GLN A 91 -4.72 -8.02 10.48
N HIS A 92 -5.16 -6.83 10.07
CA HIS A 92 -6.46 -6.60 9.45
C HIS A 92 -6.31 -6.30 7.97
N TYR A 93 -6.50 -7.31 7.14
CA TYR A 93 -6.28 -7.14 5.72
C TYR A 93 -7.21 -8.03 4.89
N LEU A 94 -7.46 -7.57 3.67
CA LEU A 94 -8.17 -8.28 2.63
C LEU A 94 -7.19 -8.60 1.52
N VAL A 95 -7.23 -9.83 1.03
CA VAL A 95 -6.39 -10.28 -0.08
C VAL A 95 -7.26 -10.70 -1.25
N GLU A 96 -6.87 -10.29 -2.44
CA GLU A 96 -7.49 -10.72 -3.71
C GLU A 96 -6.39 -11.25 -4.64
N VAL A 97 -6.65 -12.40 -5.25
CA VAL A 97 -5.86 -12.96 -6.35
C VAL A 97 -6.64 -12.69 -7.62
N LEU A 98 -6.10 -11.84 -8.49
CA LEU A 98 -6.74 -11.44 -9.74
C LEU A 98 -6.06 -12.11 -10.93
N GLN A 99 -6.86 -12.54 -11.91
CA GLN A 99 -6.34 -13.04 -13.19
C GLN A 99 -5.81 -11.88 -14.02
N CYS A 100 -4.62 -12.00 -14.58
CA CYS A 100 -4.06 -10.92 -15.40
C CYS A 100 -4.89 -10.61 -16.66
N LYS A 101 -5.68 -11.58 -17.14
CA LYS A 101 -6.40 -11.51 -18.41
C LYS A 101 -7.55 -10.51 -18.39
N ASP A 102 -8.34 -10.53 -17.33
CA ASP A 102 -9.58 -9.76 -17.19
C ASP A 102 -9.63 -8.98 -15.87
N MET A 103 -8.62 -9.13 -15.01
CA MET A 103 -8.56 -8.53 -13.68
C MET A 103 -9.71 -8.96 -12.77
N GLU A 104 -10.34 -10.10 -13.06
CA GLU A 104 -11.39 -10.67 -12.21
C GLU A 104 -10.79 -11.45 -11.03
N VAL A 105 -11.55 -11.50 -9.94
CA VAL A 105 -11.11 -12.14 -8.69
C VAL A 105 -11.24 -13.66 -8.81
N ALA A 106 -10.11 -14.36 -8.91
CA ALA A 106 -10.06 -15.82 -8.87
C ALA A 106 -10.15 -16.37 -7.44
N TYR A 107 -9.65 -15.62 -6.45
CA TYR A 107 -9.71 -15.98 -5.05
C TYR A 107 -9.60 -14.75 -4.16
N SER A 108 -10.28 -14.76 -3.00
CA SER A 108 -10.17 -13.68 -2.02
C SER A 108 -10.42 -14.18 -0.61
N TYR A 109 -9.79 -13.54 0.37
CA TYR A 109 -10.03 -13.81 1.78
C TYR A 109 -9.81 -12.57 2.64
N LYS A 110 -10.32 -12.60 3.87
CA LYS A 110 -10.20 -11.50 4.83
C LYS A 110 -9.75 -12.00 6.19
N VAL A 111 -8.78 -11.30 6.79
CA VAL A 111 -8.28 -11.55 8.13
C VAL A 111 -8.60 -10.36 9.03
N MET A 112 -8.98 -10.65 10.27
CA MET A 112 -9.35 -9.69 11.31
C MET A 112 -8.59 -10.01 12.61
N ASP A 113 -8.63 -9.10 13.59
CA ASP A 113 -7.97 -9.32 14.90
C ASP A 113 -8.45 -10.56 15.66
N ASN A 114 -9.70 -10.96 15.44
CA ASN A 114 -10.25 -12.17 16.02
C ASN A 114 -10.31 -13.24 14.93
N VAL A 115 -9.59 -14.35 15.15
CA VAL A 115 -9.53 -15.50 14.23
C VAL A 115 -10.92 -16.07 13.94
N ASP A 116 -11.86 -16.00 14.88
CA ASP A 116 -13.24 -16.45 14.69
C ASP A 116 -14.01 -15.59 13.67
N LYS A 117 -13.48 -14.41 13.33
CA LYS A 117 -14.03 -13.49 12.33
C LYS A 117 -13.30 -13.53 10.99
N ASP A 118 -12.25 -14.35 10.87
CA ASP A 118 -11.56 -14.55 9.60
C ASP A 118 -12.49 -15.23 8.59
N ILE A 119 -12.41 -14.80 7.33
CA ILE A 119 -13.15 -15.39 6.21
C ILE A 119 -12.12 -15.97 5.25
N LEU A 120 -11.84 -17.27 5.41
CA LEU A 120 -10.84 -18.03 4.65
C LEU A 120 -11.51 -19.15 3.82
N PRO A 121 -12.15 -18.81 2.68
CA PRO A 121 -12.82 -19.80 1.86
C PRO A 121 -11.84 -20.70 1.09
N CYS A 122 -12.33 -21.79 0.50
CA CYS A 122 -11.63 -22.57 -0.53
C CYS A 122 -10.28 -23.19 -0.13
N GLY A 123 -10.04 -23.44 1.16
CA GLY A 123 -8.87 -24.23 1.62
C GLY A 123 -8.75 -25.56 0.88
N GLY A 124 -7.51 -25.94 0.52
CA GLY A 124 -7.21 -27.13 -0.28
C GLY A 124 -7.58 -27.07 -1.78
N ARG A 125 -8.20 -26.00 -2.29
CA ARG A 125 -8.57 -25.87 -3.71
C ARG A 125 -7.57 -25.00 -4.45
N ASN A 126 -6.56 -25.63 -5.03
CA ASN A 126 -5.49 -24.94 -5.76
C ASN A 126 -6.02 -24.23 -7.01
N LEU A 127 -5.58 -22.99 -7.21
CA LEU A 127 -5.73 -22.28 -8.47
C LEU A 127 -4.64 -22.78 -9.41
N LYS A 128 -5.04 -23.19 -10.61
CA LYS A 128 -4.12 -23.72 -11.63
C LYS A 128 -3.04 -22.70 -11.99
N GLU A 129 -1.92 -23.19 -12.52
CA GLU A 129 -0.85 -22.36 -13.06
C GLU A 129 -1.39 -21.39 -14.12
N ASP A 130 -1.29 -20.09 -13.83
CA ASP A 130 -1.72 -19.01 -14.72
C ASP A 130 -1.03 -17.70 -14.32
N CYS A 131 -1.29 -16.63 -15.06
CA CYS A 131 -0.87 -15.28 -14.69
C CYS A 131 -1.81 -14.71 -13.63
N TYR A 132 -1.25 -14.45 -12.45
CA TYR A 132 -1.97 -13.82 -11.35
C TYR A 132 -1.28 -12.56 -10.84
N THR A 133 -2.08 -11.66 -10.30
CA THR A 133 -1.63 -10.60 -9.40
C THR A 133 -2.26 -10.81 -8.03
N VAL A 134 -1.54 -10.48 -6.97
CA VAL A 134 -2.05 -10.57 -5.59
C VAL A 134 -2.14 -9.16 -5.05
N THR A 135 -3.31 -8.75 -4.60
CA THR A 135 -3.48 -7.48 -3.91
C THR A 135 -3.72 -7.70 -2.43
N VAL A 136 -3.16 -6.81 -1.62
CA VAL A 136 -3.33 -6.78 -0.17
C VAL A 136 -3.81 -5.38 0.20
N ARG A 137 -5.02 -5.29 0.76
CA ARG A 137 -5.61 -4.06 1.29
C ARG A 137 -5.63 -4.12 2.80
N PHE A 138 -4.96 -3.20 3.47
CA PHE A 138 -5.08 -3.05 4.91
C PHE A 138 -6.39 -2.32 5.24
N THR A 139 -7.20 -2.92 6.11
CA THR A 139 -8.58 -2.47 6.38
C THR A 139 -8.72 -1.69 7.68
N ASN A 140 -7.68 -1.70 8.51
CA ASN A 140 -7.61 -0.91 9.73
C ASN A 140 -6.16 -0.43 9.88
N LEU A 141 -5.87 0.77 9.38
CA LEU A 141 -4.62 1.44 9.64
C LEU A 141 -4.82 2.52 10.70
N PRO A 142 -3.81 2.80 11.54
CA PRO A 142 -3.85 4.01 12.35
C PRO A 142 -4.06 5.21 11.41
N ILE A 143 -5.07 6.01 11.72
CA ILE A 143 -5.43 7.21 10.95
C ILE A 143 -4.17 8.05 10.81
N LYS A 144 -3.71 8.28 9.57
CA LYS A 144 -2.72 9.33 9.32
C LYS A 144 -3.40 10.64 9.70
N GLU A 145 -2.95 11.29 10.76
CA GLU A 145 -3.34 12.69 10.96
C GLU A 145 -2.84 13.46 9.74
N GLU A 146 -3.76 13.86 8.86
CA GLU A 146 -3.47 14.86 7.86
C GLU A 146 -3.01 16.10 8.62
N GLN A 147 -1.71 16.38 8.60
CA GLN A 147 -1.21 17.64 9.10
C GLN A 147 -1.81 18.73 8.24
N ASN A 148 -2.86 19.36 8.76
CA ASN A 148 -3.62 20.39 8.07
C ASN A 148 -2.78 21.67 8.04
N TYR A 149 -1.83 21.74 7.10
CA TYR A 149 -0.96 22.89 6.86
C TYR A 149 -1.73 24.12 6.34
N SER A 150 -3.07 24.07 6.24
CA SER A 150 -3.90 25.23 5.91
C SER A 150 -3.97 26.27 7.04
N MET A 151 -3.87 25.84 8.31
CA MET A 151 -3.92 26.74 9.47
C MET A 151 -2.76 27.75 9.54
N PRO A 152 -1.47 27.38 9.32
CA PRO A 152 -0.39 28.37 9.29
C PRO A 152 -0.51 29.35 8.11
N ILE A 153 -1.09 28.95 6.97
CA ILE A 153 -1.27 29.83 5.80
C ILE A 153 -2.29 30.94 6.11
N ILE A 154 -3.40 30.62 6.78
CA ILE A 154 -4.42 31.59 7.18
C ILE A 154 -3.84 32.59 8.20
N ILE A 155 -3.06 32.12 9.17
CA ILE A 155 -2.44 32.97 10.20
C ILE A 155 -1.41 33.94 9.57
N VAL A 156 -0.56 33.45 8.66
CA VAL A 156 0.39 34.31 7.92
C VAL A 156 -0.35 35.34 7.05
N SER A 157 -1.46 34.95 6.42
CA SER A 157 -2.28 35.86 5.59
C SER A 157 -2.97 36.95 6.44
N ILE A 158 -3.47 36.60 7.63
CA ILE A 158 -4.08 37.56 8.56
C ILE A 158 -3.04 38.53 9.11
N LEU A 159 -1.86 38.04 9.52
CA LEU A 159 -0.75 38.90 9.97
C LEU A 159 -0.30 39.86 8.87
N PHE A 160 -0.25 39.40 7.62
CA PHE A 160 0.09 40.24 6.47
C PHE A 160 -0.94 41.36 6.23
N LEU A 161 -2.24 41.07 6.32
CA LEU A 161 -3.30 42.08 6.20
C LEU A 161 -3.23 43.14 7.31
N SER A 162 -2.85 42.75 8.54
CA SER A 162 -2.70 43.69 9.65
C SER A 162 -1.52 44.65 9.49
N LEU A 163 -0.44 44.22 8.83
CA LEU A 163 0.75 45.03 8.53
C LEU A 163 0.56 46.02 7.36
N ILE A 164 -0.45 45.81 6.51
CA ILE A 164 -0.79 46.73 5.41
C ILE A 164 -1.65 47.91 5.91
N HIS A 165 -2.35 47.73 7.03
CA HIS A 165 -3.28 48.72 7.59
C HIS A 165 -2.67 49.61 8.70
N ILE A 166 -1.38 49.45 9.01
CA ILE A 166 -0.57 50.32 9.89
C ILE A 166 0.41 51.10 9.02
#